data_AF-A0A075GS20-F1
#
_entry.id   AF-A0A075GS20-F1
#
_cell.length_a   1.000
_cell.length_b   1.000
_cell.length_c   1.000
_cell.angle_alpha   90.00
_cell.angle_beta   90.00
_cell.angle_gamma   90.00
#
_symmetry.space_group_name_H-M   'P 1'
#
loop_
_entity.id
_entity.type
_entity.pdbx_description
1 polymer ?
#
loop_
_entity_poly.entity_id
_entity_poly.type
_entity_poly.pdbx_seq_one_letter_code
_entity_poly.pdbx_strand_id
1 'polypeptide(L)'
;MREMVEKSIQLNRELDALLVRALESNKAIKIGWGRGDDPKPRNGEMGVASHLPVGARVRLLGNIGDLAAICAEGGNFTLEGEAGGWFGAWNRGAKLVVEQQCGARLGLKQEDGQIICHASSGAETGAGMSGGLVVVRGSAGKRAGAGMKGGTLVIMGDAASDIGTNMKGGQIIVNGRCPPPGEGATSIALSSEKLTEINEMLEDINLKIDSDAALIVTDTEHSTTVSMPTRGIDSQFDAITIVSGGNPRLHEHAPLDLLTLLQLRGEEKGMLLPLPVFPRLESGKGLKGDFLNRQPCIVNSHPREIDLLRISENNLHDCTDGLSSAAGAVICLDDLPRMNDAELDAMIALVKSRLADDKFILLGGGVDRISMVHRMAAALDCDGVIADSATAAHLPASAVLPMVGLSAREHQLTRKGVSQGVSIPWEAGATDALIIAAAGAQFIVTNPFANSETPKTDKGKAETVENWLATLDSEIRGRLVEIGEDGIDQLNRRHLRALDSDTANMTGIRLAGYDRPMPQWLGQ
;
A
#
# COMPACT_ATOMS: atom_id res chain seq x y z
N MET A 1 8.59 10.14 17.22
CA MET A 1 8.06 9.37 16.07
C MET A 1 9.08 9.37 14.92
N ARG A 2 9.46 10.52 14.33
CA ARG A 2 10.46 10.55 13.23
C ARG A 2 11.83 9.94 13.55
N GLU A 3 12.39 10.24 14.73
CA GLU A 3 13.64 9.60 15.19
C GLU A 3 13.51 8.06 15.26
N MET A 4 12.30 7.56 15.54
CA MET A 4 12.03 6.12 15.56
C MET A 4 11.99 5.52 14.16
N VAL A 5 11.43 6.25 13.18
CA VAL A 5 11.42 5.84 11.77
C VAL A 5 12.86 5.72 11.25
N GLU A 6 13.71 6.71 11.52
CA GLU A 6 15.12 6.67 11.11
C GLU A 6 15.88 5.50 11.75
N LYS A 7 15.68 5.29 13.06
CA LYS A 7 16.24 4.12 13.78
C LYS A 7 15.76 2.79 13.19
N SER A 8 14.48 2.72 12.81
CA SER A 8 13.87 1.54 12.20
C SER A 8 14.48 1.26 10.81
N ILE A 9 14.63 2.30 9.98
CA ILE A 9 15.27 2.20 8.67
C ILE A 9 16.71 1.69 8.82
N GLN A 10 17.47 2.29 9.74
CA GLN A 10 18.86 1.88 9.99
C GLN A 10 18.95 0.43 10.45
N LEU A 11 18.14 0.03 11.43
CA LEU A 11 18.15 -1.33 11.97
C LEU A 11 17.80 -2.38 10.91
N ASN A 12 16.83 -2.09 10.04
CA ASN A 12 16.45 -2.99 8.95
C ASN A 12 17.60 -3.17 7.94
N ARG A 13 18.23 -2.07 7.50
CA ARG A 13 19.40 -2.13 6.60
C ARG A 13 20.57 -2.89 7.22
N GLU A 14 20.83 -2.69 8.52
CA GLU A 14 21.87 -3.43 9.25
C GLU A 14 21.55 -4.93 9.30
N LEU A 15 20.30 -5.30 9.60
CA LEU A 15 19.86 -6.69 9.65
C LEU A 15 19.96 -7.37 8.28
N ASP A 16 19.58 -6.71 7.20
CA ASP A 16 19.70 -7.26 5.84
C ASP A 16 21.14 -7.61 5.49
N ALA A 17 22.07 -6.67 5.77
CA ALA A 17 23.48 -6.91 5.54
C ALA A 17 24.02 -8.06 6.41
N LEU A 18 23.51 -8.22 7.63
CA LEU A 18 23.86 -9.32 8.52
C LEU A 18 23.28 -10.66 8.04
N LEU A 19 22.05 -10.67 7.53
CA LEU A 19 21.37 -11.87 7.03
C LEU A 19 22.15 -12.52 5.89
N VAL A 20 22.61 -11.74 4.91
CA VAL A 20 23.44 -12.24 3.79
C VAL A 20 24.68 -12.96 4.32
N ARG A 21 25.44 -12.31 5.21
CA ARG A 21 26.67 -12.89 5.79
C ARG A 21 26.40 -14.09 6.71
N ALA A 22 25.29 -14.07 7.43
CA ALA A 22 24.89 -15.12 8.36
C ALA A 22 24.50 -16.40 7.61
N LEU A 23 23.79 -16.27 6.48
CA LEU A 23 23.44 -17.39 5.61
C LEU A 23 24.70 -18.03 5.00
N GLU A 24 25.63 -17.22 4.47
CA GLU A 24 26.90 -17.71 3.92
C GLU A 24 27.76 -18.46 4.96
N SER A 25 27.77 -17.97 6.21
CA SER A 25 28.58 -18.53 7.29
C SER A 25 27.84 -19.53 8.19
N ASN A 26 26.56 -19.80 7.91
CA ASN A 26 25.66 -20.60 8.73
C ASN A 26 25.70 -20.21 10.23
N LYS A 27 25.62 -18.92 10.53
CA LYS A 27 25.63 -18.37 11.90
C LYS A 27 24.28 -17.78 12.28
N ALA A 28 23.98 -17.80 13.58
CA ALA A 28 22.82 -17.08 14.11
C ALA A 28 23.16 -15.60 14.33
N ILE A 29 22.17 -14.74 14.12
CA ILE A 29 22.24 -13.30 14.38
C ILE A 29 21.64 -13.03 15.75
N LYS A 30 22.34 -12.23 16.57
CA LYS A 30 21.83 -11.70 17.83
C LYS A 30 21.77 -10.18 17.75
N ILE A 31 20.58 -9.59 17.95
CA ILE A 31 20.36 -8.14 17.97
C ILE A 31 19.96 -7.71 19.38
N GLY A 32 20.59 -6.66 19.89
CA GLY A 32 20.28 -6.15 21.22
C GLY A 32 21.23 -6.67 22.30
N TRP A 33 22.44 -7.10 21.92
CA TRP A 33 23.52 -7.46 22.83
C TRP A 33 24.82 -6.73 22.44
N GLY A 34 25.60 -6.33 23.44
CA GLY A 34 26.93 -5.73 23.29
C GLY A 34 28.05 -6.76 23.12
N ARG A 35 29.29 -6.27 23.04
CA ARG A 35 30.49 -7.13 23.07
C ARG A 35 30.59 -7.77 24.46
N GLY A 36 30.37 -9.08 24.54
CA GLY A 36 30.35 -9.83 25.81
C GLY A 36 28.97 -10.26 26.32
N ASP A 37 27.94 -10.32 25.44
CA ASP A 37 26.55 -10.68 25.78
C ASP A 37 25.87 -9.73 26.80
N ASP A 38 26.35 -8.49 26.92
CA ASP A 38 25.71 -7.44 27.73
C ASP A 38 24.39 -6.97 27.09
N PRO A 39 23.23 -7.04 27.77
CA PRO A 39 21.93 -6.70 27.19
C PRO A 39 21.83 -5.22 26.81
N LYS A 40 21.44 -4.97 25.55
CA LYS A 40 21.16 -3.65 24.97
C LYS A 40 19.85 -3.70 24.20
N PRO A 41 18.70 -3.82 24.91
CA PRO A 41 17.41 -4.03 24.28
C PRO A 41 17.08 -2.93 23.28
N ARG A 42 16.47 -3.33 22.16
CA ARG A 42 15.82 -2.41 21.22
C ARG A 42 14.49 -1.95 21.81
N ASN A 43 14.04 -0.75 21.44
CA ASN A 43 12.82 -0.19 22.00
C ASN A 43 12.13 0.76 21.02
N GLY A 44 11.05 0.26 20.42
CA GLY A 44 10.15 1.00 19.57
C GLY A 44 10.47 0.97 18.08
N GLU A 45 11.61 0.39 17.65
CA GLU A 45 11.89 0.19 16.23
C GLU A 45 10.80 -0.68 15.57
N MET A 46 10.46 -0.41 14.32
CA MET A 46 9.30 -0.96 13.61
C MET A 46 9.72 -1.70 12.34
N GLY A 47 8.85 -2.56 11.81
CA GLY A 47 9.09 -3.26 10.54
C GLY A 47 10.28 -4.23 10.56
N VAL A 48 10.79 -4.59 11.75
CA VAL A 48 12.07 -5.30 11.90
C VAL A 48 11.95 -6.74 11.43
N ALA A 49 12.98 -7.25 10.75
CA ALA A 49 13.08 -8.64 10.28
C ALA A 49 12.01 -9.04 9.27
N SER A 50 11.53 -8.09 8.46
CA SER A 50 10.68 -8.40 7.31
C SER A 50 11.39 -9.34 6.34
N HIS A 51 10.61 -10.14 5.60
CA HIS A 51 11.12 -10.99 4.51
C HIS A 51 12.22 -11.96 4.94
N LEU A 52 12.10 -12.52 6.15
CA LEU A 52 13.08 -13.44 6.70
C LEU A 52 13.28 -14.66 5.76
N PRO A 53 14.50 -14.89 5.26
CA PRO A 53 14.74 -15.94 4.28
C PRO A 53 14.91 -17.32 4.92
N VAL A 54 14.70 -18.37 4.12
CA VAL A 54 14.91 -19.76 4.51
C VAL A 54 16.33 -19.96 5.07
N GLY A 55 16.42 -20.62 6.23
CA GLY A 55 17.68 -20.92 6.90
C GLY A 55 18.20 -19.82 7.84
N ALA A 56 17.61 -18.62 7.81
CA ALA A 56 17.97 -17.55 8.74
C ALA A 56 17.66 -17.95 10.19
N ARG A 57 18.50 -17.51 11.13
CA ARG A 57 18.31 -17.70 12.56
C ARG A 57 18.60 -16.39 13.27
N VAL A 58 17.56 -15.72 13.73
CA VAL A 58 17.65 -14.39 14.32
C VAL A 58 17.05 -14.40 15.71
N ARG A 59 17.78 -13.84 16.67
CA ARG A 59 17.29 -13.59 18.03
C ARG A 59 17.42 -12.10 18.31
N LEU A 60 16.36 -11.47 18.79
CA LEU A 60 16.30 -10.04 19.08
C LEU A 60 15.86 -9.82 20.51
N LEU A 61 16.59 -8.99 21.26
CA LEU A 61 16.21 -8.54 22.60
C LEU A 61 15.62 -7.13 22.53
N GLY A 62 14.43 -6.96 23.11
CA GLY A 62 13.78 -5.65 23.21
C GLY A 62 12.30 -5.66 22.85
N ASN A 63 11.70 -4.47 22.86
CA ASN A 63 10.30 -4.25 22.51
C ASN A 63 10.25 -3.64 21.10
N ILE A 64 9.64 -4.35 20.16
CA ILE A 64 9.57 -3.95 18.75
C ILE A 64 8.15 -3.49 18.44
N GLY A 65 8.04 -2.42 17.65
CA GLY A 65 6.77 -1.86 17.21
C GLY A 65 6.05 -2.72 16.18
N ASP A 66 5.15 -2.09 15.44
CA ASP A 66 4.29 -2.77 14.46
C ASP A 66 5.10 -3.37 13.30
N LEU A 67 4.52 -4.39 12.65
CA LEU A 67 5.04 -5.07 11.44
C LEU A 67 6.38 -5.79 11.64
N ALA A 68 6.66 -6.31 12.83
CA ALA A 68 7.79 -7.20 13.05
C ALA A 68 7.60 -8.55 12.33
N ALA A 69 8.68 -9.04 11.70
CA ALA A 69 8.74 -10.35 11.05
C ALA A 69 7.65 -10.64 10.00
N ILE A 70 7.15 -9.62 9.31
CA ILE A 70 6.15 -9.80 8.25
C ILE A 70 6.76 -10.45 7.00
N CYS A 71 5.93 -11.08 6.18
CA CYS A 71 6.31 -11.68 4.90
C CYS A 71 7.49 -12.67 5.02
N ALA A 72 7.62 -13.35 6.17
CA ALA A 72 8.71 -14.27 6.40
C ALA A 72 8.54 -15.53 5.51
N GLU A 73 9.53 -15.79 4.67
CA GLU A 73 9.53 -16.94 3.74
C GLU A 73 10.05 -18.22 4.42
N GLY A 74 10.83 -18.09 5.48
CA GLY A 74 11.35 -19.22 6.25
C GLY A 74 12.30 -18.81 7.36
N GLY A 75 13.01 -19.79 7.93
CA GLY A 75 13.95 -19.56 9.03
C GLY A 75 13.27 -19.42 10.39
N ASN A 76 14.06 -19.00 11.39
CA ASN A 76 13.64 -18.86 12.78
C ASN A 76 13.91 -17.43 13.26
N PHE A 77 12.89 -16.79 13.82
CA PHE A 77 13.02 -15.50 14.49
C PHE A 77 12.42 -15.56 15.90
N THR A 78 13.21 -15.18 16.89
CA THR A 78 12.79 -15.10 18.29
C THR A 78 12.95 -13.68 18.81
N LEU A 79 11.85 -13.10 19.27
CA LEU A 79 11.79 -11.81 19.93
C LEU A 79 11.67 -12.00 21.44
N GLU A 80 12.72 -11.63 22.16
CA GLU A 80 12.76 -11.57 23.62
C GLU A 80 12.25 -10.21 24.11
N GLY A 81 10.93 -10.09 24.14
CA GLY A 81 10.22 -8.89 24.55
C GLY A 81 8.82 -8.84 23.94
N GLU A 82 8.27 -7.64 23.86
CA GLU A 82 6.94 -7.38 23.32
C GLU A 82 6.98 -7.00 21.83
N ALA A 83 5.92 -7.35 21.10
CA ALA A 83 5.70 -6.92 19.73
C ALA A 83 4.47 -6.01 19.62
N GLY A 84 4.54 -5.03 18.73
CA GLY A 84 3.38 -4.28 18.28
C GLY A 84 2.37 -5.14 17.50
N GLY A 85 1.47 -4.48 16.78
CA GLY A 85 0.56 -5.16 15.88
C GLY A 85 1.27 -5.82 14.70
N TRP A 86 0.57 -6.76 14.05
CA TRP A 86 0.98 -7.39 12.80
C TRP A 86 2.23 -8.28 12.87
N PHE A 87 2.66 -8.70 14.06
CA PHE A 87 3.77 -9.64 14.18
C PHE A 87 3.53 -10.89 13.32
N GLY A 88 4.46 -11.21 12.43
CA GLY A 88 4.38 -12.40 11.58
C GLY A 88 3.22 -12.39 10.58
N ALA A 89 2.66 -11.22 10.24
CA ALA A 89 1.66 -11.12 9.18
C ALA A 89 2.23 -11.63 7.84
N TRP A 90 1.40 -12.33 7.08
CA TRP A 90 1.79 -12.97 5.81
C TRP A 90 2.99 -13.92 5.95
N ASN A 91 3.11 -14.66 7.04
CA ASN A 91 4.15 -15.71 7.15
C ASN A 91 3.89 -16.86 6.15
N ARG A 92 4.93 -17.31 5.45
CA ARG A 92 4.91 -18.35 4.40
C ARG A 92 5.76 -19.59 4.72
N GLY A 93 6.28 -19.70 5.93
CA GLY A 93 7.04 -20.89 6.32
C GLY A 93 8.01 -20.72 7.48
N ALA A 94 8.15 -19.51 8.02
CA ALA A 94 9.06 -19.27 9.13
C ALA A 94 8.47 -19.76 10.46
N LYS A 95 9.37 -20.06 11.41
CA LYS A 95 9.04 -20.24 12.82
C LYS A 95 9.32 -18.94 13.57
N LEU A 96 8.27 -18.28 14.03
CA LEU A 96 8.33 -16.97 14.67
C LEU A 96 7.90 -17.10 16.13
N VAL A 97 8.69 -16.56 17.05
CA VAL A 97 8.41 -16.61 18.48
C VAL A 97 8.48 -15.20 19.06
N VAL A 98 7.47 -14.83 19.85
CA VAL A 98 7.50 -13.66 20.72
C VAL A 98 7.32 -14.12 22.17
N GLU A 99 8.29 -13.79 23.02
CA GLU A 99 8.35 -14.25 24.42
C GLU A 99 7.33 -13.54 25.33
N GLN A 100 6.85 -12.36 24.94
CA GLN A 100 5.86 -11.61 25.71
C GLN A 100 4.63 -11.27 24.87
N GLN A 101 3.96 -10.15 25.19
CA GLN A 101 2.69 -9.76 24.59
C GLN A 101 2.88 -9.32 23.13
N CYS A 102 1.84 -9.55 22.33
CA CYS A 102 1.75 -9.05 20.97
C CYS A 102 0.50 -8.17 20.79
N GLY A 103 0.61 -7.14 19.96
CA GLY A 103 -0.50 -6.29 19.56
C GLY A 103 -1.57 -7.00 18.72
N ALA A 104 -2.42 -6.19 18.09
CA ALA A 104 -3.48 -6.69 17.21
C ALA A 104 -2.93 -7.35 15.94
N ARG A 105 -3.68 -8.26 15.32
CA ARG A 105 -3.37 -8.85 14.00
C ARG A 105 -2.09 -9.69 13.96
N LEU A 106 -1.73 -10.30 15.09
CA LEU A 106 -0.71 -11.36 15.15
C LEU A 106 -1.03 -12.45 14.12
N GLY A 107 -0.09 -12.79 13.23
CA GLY A 107 -0.28 -13.84 12.23
C GLY A 107 -1.39 -13.54 11.19
N LEU A 108 -1.70 -12.26 10.95
CA LEU A 108 -2.68 -11.87 9.93
C LEU A 108 -2.32 -12.49 8.58
N LYS A 109 -3.27 -13.18 7.95
CA LYS A 109 -3.11 -13.80 6.62
C LYS A 109 -1.87 -14.69 6.50
N GLN A 110 -1.47 -15.36 7.58
CA GLN A 110 -0.45 -16.40 7.50
C GLN A 110 -0.90 -17.51 6.54
N GLU A 111 0.01 -17.89 5.66
CA GLU A 111 -0.17 -18.91 4.64
C GLU A 111 0.42 -20.25 5.08
N ASP A 112 1.58 -20.24 5.74
CA ASP A 112 2.24 -21.42 6.29
C ASP A 112 3.21 -21.04 7.44
N GLY A 113 3.86 -22.03 8.05
CA GLY A 113 4.82 -21.86 9.14
C GLY A 113 4.18 -21.90 10.52
N GLN A 114 4.93 -21.46 11.53
CA GLN A 114 4.52 -21.52 12.93
C GLN A 114 4.77 -20.18 13.63
N ILE A 115 3.77 -19.66 14.35
CA ILE A 115 3.91 -18.47 15.20
C ILE A 115 3.55 -18.84 16.63
N ILE A 116 4.41 -18.52 17.59
CA ILE A 116 4.20 -18.77 19.02
C ILE A 116 4.30 -17.45 19.78
N CYS A 117 3.21 -17.07 20.43
CA CYS A 117 3.17 -15.97 21.39
C CYS A 117 3.09 -16.57 22.80
N HIS A 118 4.11 -16.32 23.63
CA HIS A 118 4.18 -16.87 24.98
C HIS A 118 3.29 -16.14 26.00
N ALA A 119 2.70 -15.00 25.62
CA ALA A 119 1.71 -14.28 26.42
C ALA A 119 0.39 -14.07 25.65
N SER A 120 -0.31 -12.97 25.93
CA SER A 120 -1.58 -12.61 25.27
C SER A 120 -1.36 -11.87 23.96
N SER A 121 -2.37 -11.91 23.09
CA SER A 121 -2.41 -11.21 21.80
C SER A 121 -3.62 -10.27 21.69
N GLY A 122 -3.51 -9.26 20.83
CA GLY A 122 -4.56 -8.26 20.61
C GLY A 122 -5.76 -8.78 19.79
N ALA A 123 -6.55 -7.84 19.27
CA ALA A 123 -7.68 -8.17 18.40
C ALA A 123 -7.21 -8.77 17.07
N GLU A 124 -8.04 -9.60 16.44
CA GLU A 124 -7.84 -10.12 15.09
C GLU A 124 -6.59 -11.01 14.91
N THR A 125 -6.14 -11.65 15.99
CA THR A 125 -5.11 -12.70 15.91
C THR A 125 -5.54 -13.81 14.96
N GLY A 126 -4.67 -14.18 14.03
CA GLY A 126 -4.93 -15.19 13.01
C GLY A 126 -6.02 -14.81 12.01
N ALA A 127 -6.40 -13.53 11.92
CA ALA A 127 -7.41 -13.11 10.96
C ALA A 127 -6.93 -13.35 9.52
N GLY A 128 -7.79 -13.92 8.69
CA GLY A 128 -7.48 -14.24 7.30
C GLY A 128 -6.47 -15.36 7.07
N MET A 129 -6.02 -16.08 8.11
CA MET A 129 -5.12 -17.24 7.97
C MET A 129 -5.64 -18.23 6.92
N SER A 130 -4.77 -18.72 6.06
CA SER A 130 -5.07 -19.79 5.09
C SER A 130 -4.32 -21.08 5.37
N GLY A 131 -3.33 -21.07 6.25
CA GLY A 131 -2.57 -22.26 6.64
C GLY A 131 -1.64 -22.00 7.83
N GLY A 132 -0.79 -22.99 8.12
CA GLY A 132 0.13 -22.97 9.25
C GLY A 132 -0.52 -23.07 10.63
N LEU A 133 0.29 -22.80 11.66
CA LEU A 133 -0.08 -22.87 13.07
C LEU A 133 0.23 -21.54 13.77
N VAL A 134 -0.76 -20.99 14.48
CA VAL A 134 -0.56 -19.86 15.41
C VAL A 134 -0.95 -20.32 16.80
N VAL A 135 -0.07 -20.12 17.78
CA VAL A 135 -0.31 -20.48 19.18
C VAL A 135 -0.14 -19.27 20.07
N VAL A 136 -1.16 -18.98 20.88
CA VAL A 136 -1.16 -17.93 21.89
C VAL A 136 -1.28 -18.59 23.25
N ARG A 137 -0.25 -18.51 24.09
CA ARG A 137 -0.27 -19.12 25.43
C ARG A 137 -1.13 -18.35 26.43
N GLY A 138 -1.37 -17.06 26.19
CA GLY A 138 -2.31 -16.24 26.95
C GLY A 138 -3.69 -16.15 26.30
N SER A 139 -4.36 -15.03 26.53
CA SER A 139 -5.67 -14.72 25.94
C SER A 139 -5.54 -14.05 24.57
N ALA A 140 -6.57 -14.18 23.73
CA ALA A 140 -6.67 -13.47 22.46
C ALA A 140 -7.80 -12.42 22.48
N GLY A 141 -7.58 -11.29 21.82
CA GLY A 141 -8.56 -10.22 21.70
C GLY A 141 -9.74 -10.56 20.79
N LYS A 142 -10.58 -9.55 20.56
CA LYS A 142 -11.83 -9.70 19.77
C LYS A 142 -11.52 -10.17 18.35
N ARG A 143 -12.43 -10.92 17.74
CA ARG A 143 -12.34 -11.35 16.33
C ARG A 143 -11.12 -12.22 16.02
N ALA A 144 -10.64 -13.00 16.99
CA ALA A 144 -9.62 -14.02 16.73
C ALA A 144 -10.09 -14.99 15.62
N GLY A 145 -9.24 -15.28 14.65
CA GLY A 145 -9.55 -16.12 13.48
C GLY A 145 -10.60 -15.54 12.52
N ALA A 146 -10.87 -14.22 12.57
CA ALA A 146 -11.85 -13.62 11.66
C ALA A 146 -11.46 -13.79 10.19
N GLY A 147 -12.38 -14.27 9.36
CA GLY A 147 -12.14 -14.52 7.93
C GLY A 147 -11.12 -15.63 7.64
N MET A 148 -10.76 -16.46 8.63
CA MET A 148 -9.83 -17.58 8.46
C MET A 148 -10.36 -18.58 7.42
N LYS A 149 -9.50 -19.01 6.50
CA LYS A 149 -9.80 -19.90 5.38
C LYS A 149 -9.16 -21.28 5.56
N GLY A 150 -8.16 -21.40 6.44
CA GLY A 150 -7.42 -22.62 6.71
C GLY A 150 -6.40 -22.42 7.82
N GLY A 151 -5.71 -23.49 8.21
CA GLY A 151 -4.72 -23.49 9.31
C GLY A 151 -5.32 -23.84 10.68
N THR A 152 -4.50 -23.71 11.72
CA THR A 152 -4.86 -23.99 13.11
C THR A 152 -4.47 -22.81 14.00
N LEU A 153 -5.43 -22.24 14.73
CA LEU A 153 -5.20 -21.22 15.75
C LEU A 153 -5.47 -21.83 17.14
N VAL A 154 -4.48 -21.85 18.02
CA VAL A 154 -4.61 -22.36 19.39
C VAL A 154 -4.46 -21.22 20.38
N ILE A 155 -5.44 -21.06 21.27
CA ILE A 155 -5.48 -20.08 22.34
C ILE A 155 -5.54 -20.84 23.66
N MET A 156 -4.48 -20.78 24.46
CA MET A 156 -4.41 -21.50 25.73
C MET A 156 -5.14 -20.77 26.87
N GLY A 157 -5.40 -19.47 26.71
CA GLY A 157 -6.19 -18.66 27.64
C GLY A 157 -7.62 -18.42 27.15
N ASP A 158 -8.14 -17.24 27.48
CA ASP A 158 -9.50 -16.84 27.11
C ASP A 158 -9.57 -16.24 25.70
N ALA A 159 -10.66 -16.48 24.99
CA ALA A 159 -11.02 -15.75 23.77
C ALA A 159 -12.01 -14.62 24.09
N ALA A 160 -11.90 -13.50 23.39
CA ALA A 160 -12.89 -12.42 23.46
C ALA A 160 -14.03 -12.61 22.42
N SER A 161 -14.92 -11.62 22.31
CA SER A 161 -16.10 -11.70 21.44
C SER A 161 -15.77 -11.89 19.96
N ASP A 162 -16.73 -12.44 19.22
CA ASP A 162 -16.72 -12.51 17.76
C ASP A 162 -15.61 -13.42 17.20
N ILE A 163 -15.20 -14.43 17.96
CA ILE A 163 -14.24 -15.45 17.51
C ILE A 163 -14.76 -16.17 16.27
N GLY A 164 -13.90 -16.34 15.27
CA GLY A 164 -14.24 -17.02 14.02
C GLY A 164 -15.20 -16.27 13.10
N THR A 165 -15.52 -14.98 13.35
CA THR A 165 -16.43 -14.23 12.48
C THR A 165 -16.00 -14.33 11.02
N ASN A 166 -16.92 -14.73 10.15
CA ASN A 166 -16.75 -14.93 8.72
C ASN A 166 -15.67 -15.96 8.34
N MET A 167 -15.33 -16.90 9.24
CA MET A 167 -14.47 -18.04 8.91
C MET A 167 -15.07 -18.85 7.75
N LYS A 168 -14.19 -19.40 6.90
CA LYS A 168 -14.50 -20.23 5.73
C LYS A 168 -13.76 -21.57 5.74
N GLY A 169 -12.80 -21.74 6.63
CA GLY A 169 -12.12 -23.01 6.85
C GLY A 169 -11.05 -22.87 7.93
N GLY A 170 -10.42 -24.00 8.26
CA GLY A 170 -9.49 -24.09 9.39
C GLY A 170 -10.21 -24.40 10.70
N GLN A 171 -9.48 -24.27 11.80
CA GLN A 171 -9.97 -24.56 13.15
C GLN A 171 -9.36 -23.61 14.18
N ILE A 172 -10.15 -23.23 15.18
CA ILE A 172 -9.69 -22.45 16.33
C ILE A 172 -9.95 -23.25 17.60
N ILE A 173 -8.93 -23.43 18.43
CA ILE A 173 -8.99 -24.15 19.69
C ILE A 173 -8.84 -23.15 20.82
N VAL A 174 -9.74 -23.19 21.80
CA VAL A 174 -9.68 -22.34 23.00
C VAL A 174 -9.66 -23.21 24.24
N ASN A 175 -8.52 -23.26 24.94
CA ASN A 175 -8.31 -24.00 26.18
C ASN A 175 -8.66 -23.18 27.45
N GLY A 176 -9.62 -22.26 27.31
CA GLY A 176 -10.07 -21.35 28.35
C GLY A 176 -11.51 -20.94 28.10
N ARG A 177 -11.92 -19.76 28.59
CA ARG A 177 -13.30 -19.29 28.35
C ARG A 177 -13.48 -18.87 26.90
N CYS A 178 -14.46 -19.49 26.24
CA CYS A 178 -14.86 -19.13 24.89
C CYS A 178 -16.30 -18.60 24.90
N PRO A 179 -16.54 -17.31 24.56
CA PRO A 179 -17.88 -16.81 24.33
C PRO A 179 -18.49 -17.46 23.06
N PRO A 180 -19.80 -17.27 22.81
CA PRO A 180 -20.41 -17.70 21.55
C PRO A 180 -19.62 -17.17 20.34
N PRO A 181 -19.36 -18.02 19.34
CA PRO A 181 -18.68 -17.60 18.11
C PRO A 181 -19.43 -16.49 17.38
N GLY A 182 -18.69 -15.75 16.57
CA GLY A 182 -19.28 -14.76 15.68
C GLY A 182 -19.97 -15.40 14.47
N GLU A 183 -20.63 -14.56 13.67
CA GLU A 183 -21.35 -14.99 12.47
C GLU A 183 -20.48 -15.82 11.51
N GLY A 184 -20.98 -16.94 11.00
CA GLY A 184 -20.23 -17.84 10.11
C GLY A 184 -19.30 -18.85 10.81
N ALA A 185 -19.30 -18.90 12.14
CA ALA A 185 -18.60 -19.92 12.93
C ALA A 185 -19.52 -20.59 13.94
N THR A 186 -19.19 -21.82 14.31
CA THR A 186 -19.91 -22.60 15.31
C THR A 186 -18.94 -23.32 16.24
N SER A 187 -19.39 -23.60 17.46
CA SER A 187 -18.61 -24.34 18.45
C SER A 187 -19.09 -25.78 18.49
N ILE A 188 -18.16 -26.72 18.39
CA ILE A 188 -18.42 -28.15 18.52
C ILE A 188 -17.60 -28.74 19.68
N ALA A 189 -18.04 -29.89 20.21
CA ALA A 189 -17.27 -30.63 21.20
C ALA A 189 -16.06 -31.31 20.54
N LEU A 190 -14.94 -31.38 21.26
CA LEU A 190 -13.75 -32.13 20.82
C LEU A 190 -14.00 -33.64 20.91
N SER A 191 -13.73 -34.36 19.83
CA SER A 191 -13.65 -35.82 19.87
C SER A 191 -12.29 -36.28 20.42
N SER A 192 -12.22 -37.52 20.92
CA SER A 192 -10.98 -38.10 21.46
C SER A 192 -9.87 -38.19 20.40
N GLU A 193 -10.23 -38.50 19.15
CA GLU A 193 -9.30 -38.55 18.03
C GLU A 193 -8.74 -37.15 17.75
N LYS A 194 -9.61 -36.14 17.71
CA LYS A 194 -9.20 -34.76 17.42
C LYS A 194 -8.34 -34.17 18.54
N LEU A 195 -8.67 -34.49 19.79
CA LEU A 195 -7.86 -34.12 20.95
C LEU A 195 -6.45 -34.72 20.88
N THR A 196 -6.34 -35.98 20.42
CA THR A 196 -5.04 -36.64 20.24
C THR A 196 -4.25 -35.98 19.11
N GLU A 197 -4.86 -35.75 17.95
CA GLU A 197 -4.26 -35.06 16.81
C GLU A 197 -3.70 -33.68 17.19
N ILE A 198 -4.49 -32.87 17.91
CA ILE A 198 -4.06 -31.52 18.34
C ILE A 198 -2.93 -31.62 19.37
N ASN A 199 -2.99 -32.54 20.32
CA ASN A 199 -1.95 -32.69 21.34
C ASN A 199 -0.63 -33.21 20.75
N GLU A 200 -0.66 -34.10 19.76
CA GLU A 200 0.54 -34.51 19.01
C GLU A 200 1.16 -33.31 18.27
N MET A 201 0.34 -32.46 17.64
CA MET A 201 0.81 -31.23 16.98
C MET A 201 1.48 -30.24 17.97
N LEU A 202 1.01 -30.20 19.22
CA LEU A 202 1.50 -29.28 20.25
C LEU A 202 2.66 -29.84 21.09
N GLU A 203 2.98 -31.12 20.95
CA GLU A 203 4.02 -31.81 21.72
C GLU A 203 5.40 -31.15 21.52
N ASP A 204 5.73 -30.80 20.28
CA ASP A 204 6.99 -30.14 19.89
C ASP A 204 7.23 -28.80 20.60
N ILE A 205 6.15 -28.15 21.07
CA ILE A 205 6.21 -26.86 21.78
C ILE A 205 5.83 -26.99 23.26
N ASN A 206 5.80 -28.23 23.76
CA ASN A 206 5.51 -28.61 25.14
C ASN A 206 4.20 -28.00 25.66
N LEU A 207 3.14 -28.11 24.85
CA LEU A 207 1.80 -27.69 25.22
C LEU A 207 0.83 -28.86 25.05
N LYS A 208 -0.25 -28.82 25.83
CA LYS A 208 -1.35 -29.77 25.78
C LYS A 208 -2.66 -29.03 26.05
N ILE A 209 -3.69 -29.37 25.29
CA ILE A 209 -5.05 -28.91 25.54
C ILE A 209 -5.85 -29.97 26.32
N ASP A 210 -6.82 -29.49 27.07
CA ASP A 210 -7.74 -30.28 27.87
C ASP A 210 -8.91 -30.78 27.01
N SER A 211 -9.60 -31.83 27.47
CA SER A 211 -10.70 -32.45 26.73
C SER A 211 -11.95 -31.56 26.63
N ASP A 212 -12.06 -30.53 27.47
CA ASP A 212 -13.15 -29.56 27.52
C ASP A 212 -12.85 -28.26 26.74
N ALA A 213 -11.72 -28.18 26.04
CA ALA A 213 -11.42 -27.05 25.17
C ALA A 213 -12.51 -26.85 24.10
N ALA A 214 -12.81 -25.60 23.79
CA ALA A 214 -13.77 -25.25 22.74
C ALA A 214 -13.10 -25.39 21.37
N LEU A 215 -13.75 -26.12 20.46
CA LEU A 215 -13.34 -26.21 19.06
C LEU A 215 -14.30 -25.38 18.20
N ILE A 216 -13.79 -24.28 17.65
CA ILE A 216 -14.53 -23.42 16.74
C ILE A 216 -14.18 -23.79 15.31
N VAL A 217 -15.21 -24.02 14.51
CA VAL A 217 -15.13 -24.40 13.10
C VAL A 217 -16.07 -23.52 12.29
N THR A 218 -15.94 -23.60 10.96
CA THR A 218 -16.85 -22.89 10.05
C THR A 218 -18.27 -23.40 10.19
N ASP A 219 -19.24 -22.49 10.28
CA ASP A 219 -20.66 -22.83 10.18
C ASP A 219 -21.01 -23.02 8.70
N THR A 220 -21.26 -24.28 8.31
CA THR A 220 -21.65 -24.64 6.95
C THR A 220 -23.13 -24.38 6.66
N GLU A 221 -23.97 -24.24 7.69
CA GLU A 221 -25.40 -23.96 7.54
C GLU A 221 -25.67 -22.47 7.33
N HIS A 222 -24.93 -21.59 8.02
CA HIS A 222 -25.07 -20.12 7.94
C HIS A 222 -23.81 -19.45 7.38
N SER A 223 -23.40 -19.84 6.17
CA SER A 223 -22.22 -19.23 5.55
C SER A 223 -22.46 -17.77 5.13
N THR A 224 -21.60 -16.87 5.60
CA THR A 224 -21.56 -15.46 5.22
C THR A 224 -20.71 -15.23 3.96
N THR A 225 -21.22 -14.55 2.93
CA THR A 225 -20.39 -14.19 1.77
C THR A 225 -20.30 -12.68 1.65
N VAL A 226 -19.08 -12.15 1.64
CA VAL A 226 -18.81 -10.73 1.40
C VAL A 226 -18.24 -10.60 0.00
N SER A 227 -18.94 -9.85 -0.87
CA SER A 227 -18.41 -9.40 -2.16
C SER A 227 -18.03 -7.93 -2.07
N MET A 228 -16.85 -7.59 -2.58
CA MET A 228 -16.46 -6.18 -2.68
C MET A 228 -17.18 -5.52 -3.86
N PRO A 229 -17.66 -4.28 -3.72
CA PRO A 229 -18.28 -3.56 -4.82
C PRO A 229 -17.26 -3.30 -5.94
N THR A 230 -17.74 -3.22 -7.18
CA THR A 230 -16.91 -2.81 -8.31
C THR A 230 -16.49 -1.35 -8.15
N ARG A 231 -15.27 -1.04 -8.56
CA ARG A 231 -14.74 0.32 -8.60
C ARG A 231 -14.92 0.90 -10.00
N GLY A 232 -15.26 2.17 -10.08
CA GLY A 232 -15.45 2.86 -11.36
C GLY A 232 -15.73 4.34 -11.18
N ILE A 233 -16.19 4.94 -12.27
CA ILE A 233 -16.60 6.34 -12.38
C ILE A 233 -17.95 6.36 -13.10
N ASP A 234 -18.73 7.42 -12.90
CA ASP A 234 -19.96 7.64 -13.65
C ASP A 234 -19.68 8.20 -15.06
N SER A 235 -18.74 9.13 -15.18
CA SER A 235 -18.42 9.83 -16.44
C SER A 235 -16.97 10.34 -16.44
N GLN A 236 -16.39 10.51 -17.63
CA GLN A 236 -15.03 11.05 -17.82
C GLN A 236 -15.03 12.59 -17.89
N PHE A 237 -13.98 13.20 -18.44
CA PHE A 237 -13.85 14.65 -18.58
C PHE A 237 -14.54 15.24 -19.82
N ASP A 238 -15.43 14.51 -20.49
CA ASP A 238 -16.08 14.93 -21.75
C ASP A 238 -16.76 16.31 -21.67
N ALA A 239 -17.27 16.66 -20.49
CA ALA A 239 -17.95 17.93 -20.23
C ALA A 239 -17.01 19.09 -19.85
N ILE A 240 -15.69 18.90 -19.94
CA ILE A 240 -14.67 19.93 -19.66
C ILE A 240 -13.81 20.11 -20.92
N THR A 241 -13.52 21.36 -21.27
CA THR A 241 -12.64 21.69 -22.37
C THR A 241 -11.57 22.70 -21.97
N ILE A 242 -10.53 22.79 -22.82
CA ILE A 242 -9.41 23.70 -22.68
C ILE A 242 -9.60 24.90 -23.62
N VAL A 243 -9.40 26.11 -23.10
CA VAL A 243 -9.51 27.38 -23.84
C VAL A 243 -8.28 28.25 -23.61
N SER A 244 -8.03 29.20 -24.51
CA SER A 244 -6.97 30.20 -24.32
C SER A 244 -7.21 31.07 -23.09
N GLY A 245 -6.12 31.41 -22.39
CA GLY A 245 -6.11 32.36 -21.28
C GLY A 245 -6.17 33.83 -21.72
N GLY A 246 -6.20 34.08 -23.03
CA GLY A 246 -6.15 35.42 -23.65
C GLY A 246 -4.86 35.71 -24.41
N ASN A 247 -3.91 34.76 -24.40
CA ASN A 247 -2.66 34.87 -25.16
C ASN A 247 -2.89 34.56 -26.65
N PRO A 248 -2.17 35.23 -27.57
CA PRO A 248 -2.20 34.87 -28.98
C PRO A 248 -1.61 33.47 -29.19
N ARG A 249 -2.05 32.79 -30.25
CA ARG A 249 -1.45 31.52 -30.67
C ARG A 249 0.06 31.67 -30.82
N LEU A 250 0.79 30.66 -30.37
CA LEU A 250 2.23 30.61 -30.58
C LEU A 250 2.54 30.27 -32.04
N HIS A 251 3.78 30.56 -32.44
CA HIS A 251 4.28 30.03 -33.71
C HIS A 251 4.47 28.52 -33.59
N GLU A 252 4.23 27.77 -34.67
CA GLU A 252 4.40 26.31 -34.74
C GLU A 252 5.78 25.80 -34.28
N HIS A 253 6.83 26.60 -34.39
CA HIS A 253 8.20 26.24 -33.98
C HIS A 253 8.61 26.88 -32.63
N ALA A 254 7.66 27.43 -31.88
CA ALA A 254 7.95 27.97 -30.56
C ALA A 254 8.53 26.86 -29.67
N PRO A 255 9.59 27.15 -28.88
CA PRO A 255 10.06 26.20 -27.89
C PRO A 255 8.96 25.98 -26.85
N LEU A 256 8.68 24.72 -26.52
CA LEU A 256 7.65 24.35 -25.53
C LEU A 256 8.29 23.56 -24.39
N ASP A 257 7.89 23.87 -23.16
CA ASP A 257 8.27 23.15 -21.95
C ASP A 257 7.14 22.22 -21.47
N LEU A 258 7.34 20.92 -21.67
CA LEU A 258 6.40 19.89 -21.22
C LEU A 258 6.87 19.22 -19.94
N LEU A 259 8.04 19.59 -19.42
CA LEU A 259 8.66 18.91 -18.31
C LEU A 259 7.93 19.20 -17.01
N THR A 260 7.53 18.15 -16.30
CA THR A 260 7.07 18.28 -14.92
C THR A 260 8.18 17.81 -13.99
N LEU A 261 8.66 18.70 -13.12
CA LEU A 261 9.57 18.34 -12.03
C LEU A 261 8.76 17.96 -10.78
N LEU A 262 8.90 16.71 -10.34
CA LEU A 262 8.50 16.31 -8.99
C LEU A 262 9.71 16.48 -8.07
N GLN A 263 9.57 17.28 -7.03
CA GLN A 263 10.65 17.52 -6.09
C GLN A 263 10.59 16.54 -4.91
N LEU A 264 11.74 16.00 -4.51
CA LEU A 264 11.83 15.25 -3.26
C LEU A 264 11.69 16.20 -2.08
N ARG A 265 10.93 15.81 -1.07
CA ARG A 265 10.59 16.72 0.02
C ARG A 265 11.83 17.05 0.86
N GLY A 266 12.17 18.34 0.90
CA GLY A 266 13.31 18.83 1.68
C GLY A 266 14.67 18.70 0.99
N GLU A 267 14.69 18.25 -0.26
CA GLU A 267 15.91 18.03 -1.05
C GLU A 267 15.90 18.90 -2.33
N GLU A 268 17.08 19.17 -2.89
CA GLU A 268 17.21 19.82 -4.21
C GLU A 268 17.00 18.82 -5.37
N LYS A 269 17.03 17.52 -5.07
CA LYS A 269 16.82 16.45 -6.04
C LYS A 269 15.34 16.30 -6.39
N GLY A 270 15.07 15.69 -7.54
CA GLY A 270 13.72 15.39 -7.99
C GLY A 270 13.69 14.37 -9.13
N MET A 271 12.48 14.08 -9.59
CA MET A 271 12.22 13.24 -10.74
C MET A 271 11.58 14.08 -11.83
N LEU A 272 12.16 14.04 -13.02
CA LEU A 272 11.62 14.70 -14.20
C LEU A 272 10.67 13.75 -14.92
N LEU A 273 9.49 14.27 -15.24
CA LEU A 273 8.54 13.63 -16.13
C LEU A 273 8.57 14.37 -17.48
N PRO A 274 9.04 13.74 -18.57
CA PRO A 274 9.00 14.34 -19.90
C PRO A 274 7.59 14.75 -20.35
N LEU A 275 6.61 13.93 -19.98
CA LEU A 275 5.18 14.21 -20.08
C LEU A 275 4.57 14.06 -18.68
N PRO A 276 3.51 14.82 -18.32
CA PRO A 276 2.89 14.84 -16.99
C PRO A 276 2.04 13.58 -16.71
N VAL A 277 2.59 12.39 -17.00
CA VAL A 277 1.89 11.11 -16.90
C VAL A 277 2.82 10.02 -16.38
N PHE A 278 2.30 9.16 -15.51
CA PHE A 278 2.88 7.85 -15.21
C PHE A 278 2.03 6.77 -15.88
N PRO A 279 2.60 6.07 -16.87
CA PRO A 279 2.03 4.81 -17.33
C PRO A 279 2.03 3.81 -16.15
N ARG A 280 0.85 3.25 -15.84
CA ARG A 280 0.68 2.18 -14.86
C ARG A 280 0.69 0.83 -15.57
N LEU A 281 1.69 0.00 -15.27
CA LEU A 281 1.97 -1.24 -15.98
C LEU A 281 2.22 -2.41 -15.02
N GLU A 282 2.03 -3.64 -15.48
CA GLU A 282 2.33 -4.82 -14.66
C GLU A 282 3.84 -5.01 -14.41
N SER A 283 4.68 -4.61 -15.37
CA SER A 283 6.13 -4.78 -15.28
C SER A 283 6.91 -3.70 -16.03
N GLY A 284 8.06 -3.30 -15.50
CA GLY A 284 9.03 -2.44 -16.18
C GLY A 284 9.95 -3.20 -17.15
N LYS A 285 9.89 -4.53 -17.15
CA LYS A 285 10.74 -5.39 -17.96
C LYS A 285 10.50 -5.18 -19.46
N GLY A 286 11.58 -4.95 -20.19
CA GLY A 286 11.56 -4.82 -21.65
C GLY A 286 11.05 -3.47 -22.17
N LEU A 287 10.68 -2.52 -21.29
CA LEU A 287 10.27 -1.16 -21.69
C LEU A 287 11.47 -0.36 -22.20
N LYS A 288 11.61 -0.29 -23.52
CA LYS A 288 12.65 0.43 -24.25
C LYS A 288 12.05 1.16 -25.44
N GLY A 289 12.51 2.39 -25.67
CA GLY A 289 12.04 3.28 -26.72
C GLY A 289 12.57 4.70 -26.49
N ASP A 290 12.37 5.61 -27.43
CA ASP A 290 12.89 6.98 -27.35
C ASP A 290 12.21 7.78 -26.22
N PHE A 291 10.90 7.62 -26.05
CA PHE A 291 10.14 8.15 -24.91
C PHE A 291 10.29 7.27 -23.68
N LEU A 292 10.13 5.95 -23.83
CA LEU A 292 10.18 5.02 -22.70
C LEU A 292 11.50 5.08 -21.94
N ASN A 293 12.65 5.25 -22.60
CA ASN A 293 13.96 5.30 -21.93
C ASN A 293 14.09 6.46 -20.91
N ARG A 294 13.24 7.48 -21.00
CA ARG A 294 13.27 8.68 -20.15
C ARG A 294 11.95 8.95 -19.42
N GLN A 295 10.88 8.21 -19.70
CA GLN A 295 9.58 8.36 -19.04
C GLN A 295 9.46 7.37 -17.87
N PRO A 296 9.36 7.87 -16.63
CA PRO A 296 9.04 7.05 -15.46
C PRO A 296 7.66 6.38 -15.57
N CYS A 297 7.60 5.12 -15.16
CA CYS A 297 6.35 4.35 -15.03
C CYS A 297 6.07 3.99 -13.56
N ILE A 298 4.80 3.70 -13.25
CA ILE A 298 4.44 3.00 -12.01
C ILE A 298 4.23 1.53 -12.38
N VAL A 299 4.98 0.62 -11.77
CA VAL A 299 4.95 -0.81 -12.12
C VAL A 299 4.67 -1.71 -10.92
N ASN A 300 4.09 -2.89 -11.15
CA ASN A 300 3.89 -3.88 -10.08
C ASN A 300 5.12 -4.77 -9.84
N SER A 301 6.00 -4.91 -10.84
CA SER A 301 7.21 -5.76 -10.76
C SER A 301 8.33 -5.29 -11.69
N HIS A 302 9.57 -5.72 -11.43
CA HIS A 302 10.75 -5.47 -12.26
C HIS A 302 10.89 -3.99 -12.71
N PRO A 303 10.93 -3.03 -11.77
CA PRO A 303 11.07 -1.61 -12.10
C PRO A 303 12.43 -1.34 -12.74
N ARG A 304 12.45 -0.42 -13.71
CA ARG A 304 13.70 0.21 -14.18
C ARG A 304 14.16 1.23 -13.12
N GLU A 305 15.39 1.71 -13.25
CA GLU A 305 15.97 2.71 -12.32
C GLU A 305 15.20 4.04 -12.26
N ILE A 306 14.37 4.32 -13.26
CA ILE A 306 13.51 5.50 -13.37
C ILE A 306 12.05 5.24 -12.95
N ASP A 307 11.67 3.99 -12.67
CA ASP A 307 10.28 3.62 -12.38
C ASP A 307 9.99 3.61 -10.88
N LEU A 308 8.73 3.84 -10.52
CA LEU A 308 8.23 3.66 -9.17
C LEU A 308 7.62 2.26 -9.03
N LEU A 309 7.95 1.54 -7.95
CA LEU A 309 7.31 0.26 -7.64
C LEU A 309 6.03 0.48 -6.84
N ARG A 310 4.89 0.02 -7.36
CA ARG A 310 3.63 0.01 -6.62
C ARG A 310 3.67 -1.10 -5.57
N ILE A 311 3.34 -0.78 -4.33
CA ILE A 311 3.24 -1.71 -3.20
C ILE A 311 1.78 -2.00 -2.93
N SER A 312 1.44 -3.29 -2.96
CA SER A 312 0.11 -3.84 -2.75
C SER A 312 0.22 -5.18 -2.04
N GLU A 313 -0.89 -5.72 -1.56
CA GLU A 313 -0.89 -7.05 -0.95
C GLU A 313 -0.42 -8.15 -1.92
N ASN A 314 -0.67 -8.00 -3.22
CA ASN A 314 -0.33 -9.00 -4.23
C ASN A 314 1.17 -9.17 -4.48
N ASN A 315 1.98 -8.15 -4.18
CA ASN A 315 3.42 -8.17 -4.41
C ASN A 315 4.23 -7.90 -3.14
N LEU A 316 3.59 -7.87 -1.96
CA LEU A 316 4.26 -7.52 -0.71
C LEU A 316 5.41 -8.48 -0.37
N HIS A 317 5.31 -9.74 -0.76
CA HIS A 317 6.38 -10.73 -0.59
C HIS A 317 7.60 -10.49 -1.49
N ASP A 318 7.36 -10.14 -2.75
CA ASP A 318 8.42 -10.06 -3.77
C ASP A 318 8.91 -8.62 -4.00
N CYS A 319 8.37 -7.64 -3.26
CA CYS A 319 8.66 -6.24 -3.53
C CYS A 319 10.09 -5.82 -3.17
N THR A 320 10.76 -6.52 -2.25
CA THR A 320 12.10 -6.17 -1.76
C THR A 320 13.15 -6.17 -2.88
N ASP A 321 13.09 -7.15 -3.78
CA ASP A 321 13.99 -7.26 -4.93
C ASP A 321 13.83 -6.04 -5.85
N GLY A 322 12.59 -5.69 -6.16
CA GLY A 322 12.27 -4.56 -7.04
C GLY A 322 12.56 -3.19 -6.41
N LEU A 323 12.37 -3.03 -5.09
CA LEU A 323 12.60 -1.76 -4.40
C LEU A 323 14.05 -1.31 -4.51
N SER A 324 15.01 -2.24 -4.43
CA SER A 324 16.44 -1.91 -4.46
C SER A 324 16.88 -1.18 -5.74
N SER A 325 16.18 -1.41 -6.86
CA SER A 325 16.49 -0.82 -8.17
C SER A 325 15.50 0.26 -8.61
N ALA A 326 14.49 0.59 -7.81
CA ALA A 326 13.44 1.55 -8.20
C ALA A 326 13.85 3.01 -7.95
N ALA A 327 13.21 3.94 -8.67
CA ALA A 327 13.28 5.38 -8.39
C ALA A 327 12.48 5.77 -7.13
N GLY A 328 11.64 4.87 -6.64
CA GLY A 328 10.78 5.08 -5.48
C GLY A 328 9.66 4.04 -5.41
N ALA A 329 8.69 4.30 -4.55
CA ALA A 329 7.54 3.41 -4.33
C ALA A 329 6.22 4.17 -4.24
N VAL A 330 5.14 3.50 -4.62
CA VAL A 330 3.76 3.97 -4.44
C VAL A 330 3.03 3.00 -3.51
N ILE A 331 2.71 3.41 -2.29
CA ILE A 331 1.94 2.61 -1.34
C ILE A 331 0.46 2.87 -1.56
N CYS A 332 -0.28 1.88 -2.07
CA CYS A 332 -1.72 2.02 -2.35
C CYS A 332 -2.57 1.51 -1.18
N LEU A 333 -3.24 2.43 -0.48
CA LEU A 333 -4.04 2.12 0.71
C LEU A 333 -5.27 1.25 0.42
N ASP A 334 -5.81 1.32 -0.79
CA ASP A 334 -6.98 0.50 -1.16
C ASP A 334 -6.61 -0.96 -1.46
N ASP A 335 -5.33 -1.25 -1.69
CA ASP A 335 -4.82 -2.58 -2.03
C ASP A 335 -4.10 -3.26 -0.86
N LEU A 336 -4.19 -2.66 0.33
CA LEU A 336 -3.63 -3.16 1.58
C LEU A 336 -4.75 -3.27 2.62
N PRO A 337 -4.63 -4.16 3.62
CA PRO A 337 -5.59 -4.16 4.71
C PRO A 337 -5.52 -2.83 5.49
N ARG A 338 -6.62 -2.46 6.15
CA ARG A 338 -6.73 -1.16 6.82
C ARG A 338 -5.63 -0.97 7.87
N MET A 339 -4.85 0.09 7.72
CA MET A 339 -3.79 0.47 8.65
C MET A 339 -4.14 1.78 9.36
N ASN A 340 -3.76 1.89 10.63
CA ASN A 340 -3.75 3.18 11.34
C ASN A 340 -2.46 3.97 11.02
N ASP A 341 -2.32 5.16 11.60
CA ASP A 341 -1.17 6.03 11.35
C ASP A 341 0.18 5.39 11.73
N ALA A 342 0.27 4.67 12.86
CA ALA A 342 1.50 4.03 13.31
C ALA A 342 1.89 2.83 12.42
N GLU A 343 0.90 2.05 12.00
CA GLU A 343 1.10 0.90 11.12
C GLU A 343 1.51 1.34 9.71
N LEU A 344 0.93 2.43 9.20
CA LEU A 344 1.36 2.99 7.93
C LEU A 344 2.77 3.60 8.02
N ASP A 345 3.12 4.25 9.13
CA ASP A 345 4.48 4.75 9.36
C ASP A 345 5.50 3.59 9.39
N ALA A 346 5.16 2.46 10.01
CA ALA A 346 5.96 1.25 10.00
C ALA A 346 6.10 0.65 8.58
N MET A 347 5.02 0.61 7.80
CA MET A 347 5.06 0.18 6.40
C MET A 347 5.95 1.09 5.54
N ILE A 348 5.85 2.42 5.71
CA ILE A 348 6.71 3.39 5.02
C ILE A 348 8.17 3.19 5.44
N ALA A 349 8.45 3.00 6.73
CA ALA A 349 9.81 2.75 7.23
C ALA A 349 10.41 1.47 6.61
N LEU A 350 9.63 0.40 6.51
CA LEU A 350 10.02 -0.85 5.86
C LEU A 350 10.36 -0.60 4.39
N VAL A 351 9.48 0.06 3.63
CA VAL A 351 9.70 0.35 2.21
C VAL A 351 10.94 1.25 2.02
N LYS A 352 11.08 2.31 2.82
CA LYS A 352 12.26 3.20 2.80
C LYS A 352 13.56 2.48 3.15
N SER A 353 13.51 1.46 4.02
CA SER A 353 14.71 0.67 4.36
C SER A 353 15.30 -0.08 3.16
N ARG A 354 14.45 -0.42 2.17
CA ARG A 354 14.84 -1.12 0.93
C ARG A 354 15.19 -0.16 -0.22
N LEU A 355 14.90 1.12 -0.07
CA LEU A 355 15.23 2.17 -1.03
C LEU A 355 16.49 2.93 -0.59
N ALA A 356 17.14 3.62 -1.52
CA ALA A 356 18.11 4.66 -1.17
C ALA A 356 17.39 5.88 -0.55
N ASP A 357 18.12 6.68 0.23
CA ASP A 357 17.54 7.81 0.99
C ASP A 357 16.94 8.91 0.08
N ASP A 358 17.37 8.98 -1.17
CA ASP A 358 16.96 9.98 -2.17
C ASP A 358 15.91 9.45 -3.15
N LYS A 359 15.03 8.55 -2.70
CA LYS A 359 13.99 7.91 -3.52
C LYS A 359 12.59 8.30 -3.07
N PHE A 360 11.68 8.38 -4.04
CA PHE A 360 10.32 8.85 -3.82
C PHE A 360 9.47 7.87 -3.02
N ILE A 361 8.64 8.38 -2.12
CA ILE A 361 7.52 7.65 -1.52
C ILE A 361 6.22 8.40 -1.81
N LEU A 362 5.34 7.76 -2.57
CA LEU A 362 4.00 8.27 -2.86
C LEU A 362 2.95 7.44 -2.13
N LEU A 363 1.88 8.10 -1.71
CA LEU A 363 0.71 7.45 -1.13
C LEU A 363 -0.47 7.49 -2.10
N GLY A 364 -1.11 6.36 -2.36
CA GLY A 364 -2.29 6.27 -3.23
C GLY A 364 -3.55 5.89 -2.45
N GLY A 365 -4.69 6.46 -2.82
CA GLY A 365 -5.99 6.04 -2.27
C GLY A 365 -7.18 6.68 -2.98
N GLY A 366 -8.36 6.10 -2.77
CA GLY A 366 -9.63 6.56 -3.34
C GLY A 366 -9.96 8.00 -3.01
N VAL A 367 -10.50 8.72 -4.00
CA VAL A 367 -10.91 10.13 -3.87
C VAL A 367 -12.00 10.33 -2.82
N ASP A 368 -12.84 9.32 -2.57
CA ASP A 368 -13.87 9.30 -1.53
C ASP A 368 -13.30 9.50 -0.10
N ARG A 369 -12.00 9.24 0.09
CA ARG A 369 -11.29 9.40 1.36
C ARG A 369 -10.12 10.39 1.25
N ILE A 370 -10.14 11.28 0.27
CA ILE A 370 -8.97 12.11 -0.08
C ILE A 370 -8.45 12.98 1.07
N SER A 371 -9.30 13.49 1.96
CA SER A 371 -8.86 14.26 3.14
C SER A 371 -8.00 13.43 4.09
N MET A 372 -8.35 12.15 4.29
CA MET A 372 -7.54 11.22 5.07
C MET A 372 -6.19 10.96 4.38
N VAL A 373 -6.20 10.66 3.07
CA VAL A 373 -4.99 10.34 2.30
C VAL A 373 -4.02 11.55 2.28
N HIS A 374 -4.52 12.75 2.03
CA HIS A 374 -3.71 13.98 2.06
C HIS A 374 -3.13 14.28 3.45
N ARG A 375 -3.93 14.13 4.51
CA ARG A 375 -3.46 14.27 5.89
C ARG A 375 -2.31 13.30 6.18
N MET A 376 -2.48 12.03 5.82
CA MET A 376 -1.48 10.98 6.06
C MET A 376 -0.20 11.23 5.26
N ALA A 377 -0.30 11.49 3.95
CA ALA A 377 0.86 11.80 3.11
C ALA A 377 1.67 12.99 3.65
N ALA A 378 0.99 14.03 4.11
CA ALA A 378 1.63 15.19 4.72
C ALA A 378 2.29 14.87 6.08
N ALA A 379 1.63 14.08 6.93
CA ALA A 379 2.08 13.74 8.28
C ALA A 379 3.28 12.76 8.28
N LEU A 380 3.29 11.83 7.33
CA LEU A 380 4.27 10.73 7.23
C LEU A 380 5.44 11.02 6.27
N ASP A 381 5.60 12.29 5.88
CA ASP A 381 6.68 12.75 4.98
C ASP A 381 6.77 11.95 3.68
N CYS A 382 5.63 11.73 3.04
CA CYS A 382 5.57 11.28 1.65
C CYS A 382 5.89 12.45 0.71
N ASP A 383 6.50 12.15 -0.44
CA ASP A 383 6.88 13.10 -1.49
C ASP A 383 5.71 13.42 -2.43
N GLY A 384 4.72 12.52 -2.50
CA GLY A 384 3.53 12.77 -3.29
C GLY A 384 2.33 11.92 -2.91
N VAL A 385 1.21 12.24 -3.53
CA VAL A 385 -0.08 11.59 -3.33
C VAL A 385 -0.79 11.36 -4.66
N ILE A 386 -1.46 10.23 -4.78
CA ILE A 386 -2.27 9.86 -5.94
C ILE A 386 -3.72 9.68 -5.49
N ALA A 387 -4.60 10.55 -6.01
CA ALA A 387 -6.04 10.43 -5.83
C ALA A 387 -6.62 9.50 -6.90
N ASP A 388 -7.12 8.33 -6.49
CA ASP A 388 -7.76 7.41 -7.42
C ASP A 388 -9.22 7.79 -7.64
N SER A 389 -9.55 8.14 -8.89
CA SER A 389 -10.91 8.52 -9.28
C SER A 389 -11.86 7.33 -9.31
N ALA A 390 -11.34 6.12 -9.58
CA ALA A 390 -12.13 4.90 -9.67
C ALA A 390 -12.41 4.31 -8.28
N THR A 391 -13.61 4.59 -7.75
CA THR A 391 -14.01 4.16 -6.40
C THR A 391 -15.34 3.39 -6.45
N ALA A 392 -15.71 2.78 -5.33
CA ALA A 392 -17.02 2.13 -5.19
C ALA A 392 -18.21 3.11 -5.21
N ALA A 393 -17.93 4.42 -5.10
CA ALA A 393 -18.96 5.46 -5.17
C ALA A 393 -19.34 5.84 -6.61
N HIS A 394 -18.54 5.44 -7.62
CA HIS A 394 -18.76 5.78 -9.03
C HIS A 394 -19.02 7.27 -9.24
N LEU A 395 -18.20 8.14 -8.65
CA LEU A 395 -18.34 9.59 -8.84
C LEU A 395 -17.96 9.99 -10.28
N PRO A 396 -18.53 11.07 -10.83
CA PRO A 396 -18.03 11.69 -12.05
C PRO A 396 -16.55 12.09 -11.89
N ALA A 397 -15.72 11.84 -12.90
CA ALA A 397 -14.30 12.19 -12.82
C ALA A 397 -14.08 13.70 -12.61
N SER A 398 -14.95 14.54 -13.17
CA SER A 398 -14.93 15.99 -12.98
C SER A 398 -15.07 16.41 -11.51
N ALA A 399 -15.78 15.64 -10.67
CA ALA A 399 -15.90 15.89 -9.23
C ALA A 399 -14.57 15.76 -8.48
N VAL A 400 -13.62 14.98 -9.02
CA VAL A 400 -12.30 14.74 -8.41
C VAL A 400 -11.50 16.05 -8.30
N LEU A 401 -11.61 16.92 -9.31
CA LEU A 401 -10.82 18.15 -9.40
C LEU A 401 -11.00 19.06 -8.17
N PRO A 402 -12.21 19.50 -7.81
CA PRO A 402 -12.41 20.31 -6.60
C PRO A 402 -12.12 19.53 -5.31
N MET A 403 -12.43 18.22 -5.24
CA MET A 403 -12.19 17.41 -4.04
C MET A 403 -10.70 17.35 -3.69
N VAL A 404 -9.85 17.08 -4.68
CA VAL A 404 -8.40 17.05 -4.53
C VAL A 404 -7.87 18.44 -4.19
N GLY A 405 -8.27 19.48 -4.92
CA GLY A 405 -7.80 20.85 -4.71
C GLY A 405 -8.16 21.42 -3.33
N LEU A 406 -9.40 21.23 -2.88
CA LEU A 406 -9.86 21.70 -1.56
C LEU A 406 -9.14 20.98 -0.42
N SER A 407 -9.04 19.65 -0.50
CA SER A 407 -8.32 18.84 0.48
C SER A 407 -6.83 19.19 0.52
N ALA A 408 -6.21 19.42 -0.63
CA ALA A 408 -4.80 19.80 -0.72
C ALA A 408 -4.51 21.15 -0.05
N ARG A 409 -5.44 22.11 -0.20
CA ARG A 409 -5.39 23.42 0.48
C ARG A 409 -5.53 23.27 1.99
N GLU A 410 -6.51 22.47 2.45
CA GLU A 410 -6.75 22.19 3.87
C GLU A 410 -5.49 21.63 4.56
N HIS A 411 -4.83 20.66 3.92
CA HIS A 411 -3.64 19.98 4.48
C HIS A 411 -2.30 20.62 4.11
N GLN A 412 -2.34 21.73 3.36
CA GLN A 412 -1.19 22.54 2.93
C GLN A 412 -0.14 21.74 2.14
N LEU A 413 -0.57 20.87 1.22
CA LEU A 413 0.32 19.95 0.50
C LEU A 413 1.45 20.65 -0.24
N THR A 414 1.13 21.67 -1.05
CA THR A 414 2.13 22.43 -1.82
C THR A 414 3.18 23.07 -0.90
N ARG A 415 2.75 23.65 0.23
CA ARG A 415 3.68 24.26 1.21
C ARG A 415 4.60 23.23 1.86
N LYS A 416 4.10 22.00 2.02
CA LYS A 416 4.87 20.87 2.56
C LYS A 416 5.68 20.13 1.50
N GLY A 417 5.63 20.56 0.23
CA GLY A 417 6.35 19.91 -0.87
C GLY A 417 5.78 18.54 -1.26
N VAL A 418 4.48 18.30 -1.03
CA VAL A 418 3.83 17.05 -1.43
C VAL A 418 3.24 17.22 -2.83
N SER A 419 3.78 16.47 -3.78
CA SER A 419 3.29 16.42 -5.16
C SER A 419 1.91 15.76 -5.24
N GLN A 420 1.07 16.18 -6.17
CA GLN A 420 -0.31 15.72 -6.32
C GLN A 420 -0.49 15.13 -7.70
N GLY A 421 -1.12 13.95 -7.76
CA GLY A 421 -1.53 13.34 -9.01
C GLY A 421 -2.92 12.72 -8.91
N VAL A 422 -3.50 12.45 -10.07
CA VAL A 422 -4.82 11.84 -10.20
C VAL A 422 -4.70 10.55 -11.02
N SER A 423 -5.23 9.45 -10.49
CA SER A 423 -5.36 8.18 -11.20
C SER A 423 -6.72 8.12 -11.90
N ILE A 424 -6.71 7.82 -13.19
CA ILE A 424 -7.90 7.64 -14.03
C ILE A 424 -7.97 6.19 -14.57
N PRO A 425 -9.17 5.60 -14.66
CA PRO A 425 -9.34 4.21 -15.09
C PRO A 425 -9.37 4.01 -16.61
N TRP A 426 -9.33 5.06 -17.43
CA TRP A 426 -9.29 5.00 -18.89
C TRP A 426 -7.91 5.40 -19.43
N GLU A 427 -7.65 5.14 -20.72
CA GLU A 427 -6.41 5.54 -21.38
C GLU A 427 -6.39 7.06 -21.58
N ALA A 428 -5.52 7.76 -20.84
CA ALA A 428 -5.42 9.21 -20.91
C ALA A 428 -5.07 9.73 -22.31
N GLY A 429 -5.79 10.76 -22.76
CA GLY A 429 -5.43 11.59 -23.90
C GLY A 429 -4.76 12.90 -23.48
N ALA A 430 -4.33 13.71 -24.46
CA ALA A 430 -3.71 15.01 -24.18
C ALA A 430 -4.66 15.97 -23.46
N THR A 431 -5.95 15.95 -23.78
CA THR A 431 -6.95 16.80 -23.11
C THR A 431 -7.05 16.47 -21.62
N ASP A 432 -7.01 15.18 -21.24
CA ASP A 432 -7.04 14.78 -19.82
C ASP A 432 -5.84 15.34 -19.07
N ALA A 433 -4.63 15.18 -19.66
CA ALA A 433 -3.38 15.73 -19.12
C ALA A 433 -3.47 17.23 -18.86
N LEU A 434 -3.97 17.99 -19.83
CA LEU A 434 -4.12 19.44 -19.73
C LEU A 434 -5.20 19.85 -18.73
N ILE A 435 -6.30 19.10 -18.63
CA ILE A 435 -7.37 19.36 -17.65
C ILE A 435 -6.84 19.20 -16.22
N ILE A 436 -6.16 18.10 -15.94
CA ILE A 436 -5.63 17.81 -14.61
C ILE A 436 -4.50 18.77 -14.24
N ALA A 437 -3.62 19.10 -15.19
CA ALA A 437 -2.59 20.14 -15.00
C ALA A 437 -3.22 21.50 -14.68
N ALA A 438 -4.21 21.95 -15.47
CA ALA A 438 -4.92 23.20 -15.25
C ALA A 438 -5.74 23.22 -13.94
N ALA A 439 -6.17 22.06 -13.45
CA ALA A 439 -6.82 21.89 -12.16
C ALA A 439 -5.84 21.92 -10.97
N GLY A 440 -4.53 21.88 -11.23
CA GLY A 440 -3.47 22.06 -10.24
C GLY A 440 -2.79 20.79 -9.75
N ALA A 441 -3.08 19.63 -10.34
CA ALA A 441 -2.29 18.41 -10.08
C ALA A 441 -1.11 18.33 -11.06
N GLN A 442 0.04 17.80 -10.62
CA GLN A 442 1.26 17.77 -11.41
C GLN A 442 1.31 16.63 -12.43
N PHE A 443 0.59 15.54 -12.19
CA PHE A 443 0.65 14.36 -13.06
C PHE A 443 -0.62 13.50 -13.03
N ILE A 444 -0.77 12.70 -14.08
CA ILE A 444 -1.79 11.67 -14.20
C ILE A 444 -1.19 10.29 -14.00
N VAL A 445 -1.94 9.35 -13.43
CA VAL A 445 -1.65 7.92 -13.48
C VAL A 445 -2.72 7.23 -14.31
N THR A 446 -2.32 6.44 -15.31
CA THR A 446 -3.25 5.80 -16.25
C THR A 446 -2.70 4.47 -16.73
N ASN A 447 -3.57 3.50 -17.03
CA ASN A 447 -3.16 2.31 -17.76
C ASN A 447 -3.28 2.58 -19.27
N PRO A 448 -2.17 2.60 -20.04
CA PRO A 448 -2.21 2.81 -21.49
C PRO A 448 -2.88 1.65 -22.27
N PHE A 449 -3.29 0.58 -21.59
CA PHE A 449 -4.08 -0.51 -22.16
C PHE A 449 -5.54 -0.52 -21.67
N ALA A 450 -6.02 0.52 -21.00
CA ALA A 450 -7.37 0.51 -20.42
C ALA A 450 -8.48 0.31 -21.49
N ASN A 451 -8.24 0.77 -22.72
CA ASN A 451 -9.20 0.68 -23.82
C ASN A 451 -8.80 -0.39 -24.87
N SER A 452 -7.77 -1.21 -24.61
CA SER A 452 -7.20 -2.12 -25.61
C SER A 452 -6.72 -3.44 -25.00
N GLU A 453 -6.57 -4.47 -25.83
CA GLU A 453 -5.97 -5.73 -25.36
C GLU A 453 -4.48 -5.52 -25.07
N THR A 454 -4.04 -5.90 -23.87
CA THR A 454 -2.62 -5.82 -23.51
C THR A 454 -1.81 -6.82 -24.36
N PRO A 455 -0.78 -6.36 -25.09
CA PRO A 455 0.07 -7.27 -25.87
C PRO A 455 0.72 -8.34 -24.99
N LYS A 456 0.84 -9.57 -25.52
CA LYS A 456 1.40 -10.71 -24.76
C LYS A 456 2.93 -10.65 -24.59
N THR A 457 3.63 -9.98 -25.50
CA THR A 457 5.11 -9.91 -25.48
C THR A 457 5.59 -8.58 -24.92
N ASP A 458 6.73 -8.60 -24.20
CA ASP A 458 7.32 -7.38 -23.64
C ASP A 458 7.65 -6.35 -24.73
N LYS A 459 8.12 -6.80 -25.90
CA LYS A 459 8.38 -5.94 -27.06
C LYS A 459 7.09 -5.26 -27.55
N GLY A 460 5.99 -6.02 -27.69
CA GLY A 460 4.71 -5.47 -28.13
C GLY A 460 4.16 -4.45 -27.14
N LYS A 461 4.27 -4.73 -25.82
CA LYS A 461 3.88 -3.76 -24.78
C LYS A 461 4.70 -2.47 -24.90
N ALA A 462 6.02 -2.57 -25.03
CA ALA A 462 6.89 -1.41 -25.17
C ALA A 462 6.53 -0.58 -26.41
N GLU A 463 6.32 -1.21 -27.57
CA GLU A 463 5.95 -0.53 -28.82
C GLU A 463 4.61 0.22 -28.71
N THR A 464 3.59 -0.39 -28.10
CA THR A 464 2.30 0.28 -27.87
C THR A 464 2.44 1.49 -26.95
N VAL A 465 3.14 1.35 -25.83
CA VAL A 465 3.31 2.46 -24.87
C VAL A 465 4.16 3.58 -25.48
N GLU A 466 5.20 3.24 -26.24
CA GLU A 466 6.04 4.20 -26.96
C GLU A 466 5.21 5.05 -27.95
N ASN A 467 4.38 4.41 -28.77
CA ASN A 467 3.50 5.09 -29.73
C ASN A 467 2.46 5.98 -29.04
N TRP A 468 1.90 5.51 -27.92
CA TRP A 468 0.97 6.29 -27.12
C TRP A 468 1.63 7.54 -26.51
N LEU A 469 2.85 7.41 -25.95
CA LEU A 469 3.63 8.55 -25.44
C LEU A 469 3.97 9.55 -26.55
N ALA A 470 4.35 9.07 -27.73
CA ALA A 470 4.62 9.94 -28.88
C ALA A 470 3.36 10.72 -29.34
N THR A 471 2.20 10.07 -29.30
CA THR A 471 0.91 10.70 -29.62
C THR A 471 0.57 11.77 -28.58
N LEU A 472 0.72 11.47 -27.29
CA LEU A 472 0.52 12.43 -26.21
C LEU A 472 1.43 13.66 -26.33
N ASP A 473 2.73 13.47 -26.58
CA ASP A 473 3.67 14.59 -26.78
C ASP A 473 3.21 15.49 -27.92
N SER A 474 2.91 14.90 -29.09
CA SER A 474 2.44 15.64 -30.27
C SER A 474 1.15 16.43 -30.01
N GLU A 475 0.15 15.79 -29.40
CA GLU A 475 -1.14 16.42 -29.15
C GLU A 475 -1.07 17.51 -28.07
N ILE A 476 -0.30 17.29 -26.99
CA ILE A 476 -0.08 18.31 -25.95
C ILE A 476 0.59 19.55 -26.58
N ARG A 477 1.62 19.37 -27.39
CA ARG A 477 2.30 20.47 -28.09
C ARG A 477 1.34 21.26 -28.97
N GLY A 478 0.54 20.56 -29.79
CA GLY A 478 -0.45 21.19 -30.66
C GLY A 478 -1.48 22.01 -29.87
N ARG A 479 -1.93 21.50 -28.73
CA ARG A 479 -2.87 22.21 -27.84
C ARG A 479 -2.24 23.45 -27.21
N LEU A 480 -1.01 23.35 -26.69
CA LEU A 480 -0.28 24.48 -26.09
C LEU A 480 -0.08 25.64 -27.08
N VAL A 481 0.35 25.32 -28.30
CA VAL A 481 0.49 26.29 -29.42
C VAL A 481 -0.83 26.99 -29.70
N GLU A 482 -1.91 26.23 -29.77
CA GLU A 482 -3.25 26.74 -30.08
C GLU A 482 -3.82 27.65 -28.98
N ILE A 483 -3.54 27.37 -27.70
CA ILE A 483 -4.03 28.20 -26.59
C ILE A 483 -3.11 29.39 -26.26
N GLY A 484 -1.89 29.41 -26.79
CA GLY A 484 -0.94 30.50 -26.60
C GLY A 484 -0.08 30.36 -25.34
N GLU A 485 0.15 29.13 -24.85
CA GLU A 485 0.99 28.88 -23.66
C GLU A 485 2.21 28.05 -24.08
N ASP A 486 3.41 28.43 -23.65
CA ASP A 486 4.66 27.74 -24.00
C ASP A 486 5.09 26.71 -22.96
N GLY A 487 4.31 26.51 -21.89
CA GLY A 487 4.58 25.52 -20.86
C GLY A 487 3.33 24.95 -20.18
N ILE A 488 3.40 23.69 -19.74
CA ILE A 488 2.31 23.03 -18.98
C ILE A 488 2.13 23.68 -17.60
N ASP A 489 3.20 24.20 -17.01
CA ASP A 489 3.21 24.89 -15.71
C ASP A 489 2.42 26.22 -15.71
N GLN A 490 2.16 26.79 -16.89
CA GLN A 490 1.34 28.00 -17.03
C GLN A 490 -0.17 27.70 -16.97
N LEU A 491 -0.53 26.42 -17.09
CA LEU A 491 -1.92 26.00 -17.06
C LEU A 491 -2.53 26.22 -15.67
N ASN A 492 -3.76 26.74 -15.66
CA ASN A 492 -4.52 26.99 -14.46
C ASN A 492 -6.02 27.04 -14.81
N ARG A 493 -6.88 27.18 -13.81
CA ARG A 493 -8.35 27.22 -13.97
C ARG A 493 -8.87 28.21 -15.01
N ARG A 494 -8.11 29.24 -15.42
CA ARG A 494 -8.53 30.17 -16.49
C ARG A 494 -8.68 29.48 -17.84
N HIS A 495 -7.92 28.40 -18.05
CA HIS A 495 -7.91 27.61 -19.27
C HIS A 495 -9.04 26.58 -19.32
N LEU A 496 -9.82 26.40 -18.25
CA LEU A 496 -10.89 25.40 -18.22
C LEU A 496 -12.25 26.04 -18.50
N ARG A 497 -13.09 25.35 -19.28
CA ARG A 497 -14.52 25.63 -19.41
C ARG A 497 -15.34 24.36 -19.26
N ALA A 498 -16.40 24.44 -18.48
CA ALA A 498 -17.43 23.42 -18.45
C ALA A 498 -18.36 23.61 -19.64
N LEU A 499 -18.77 22.51 -20.28
CA LEU A 499 -19.64 22.50 -21.46
C LEU A 499 -21.13 22.45 -21.07
N ASP A 500 -21.43 22.09 -19.83
CA ASP A 500 -22.77 22.07 -19.27
C ASP A 500 -22.82 22.71 -17.87
N SER A 501 -24.04 23.05 -17.44
CA SER A 501 -24.26 23.72 -16.16
C SER A 501 -23.96 22.80 -14.97
N ASP A 502 -24.15 21.49 -15.10
CA ASP A 502 -23.98 20.54 -13.99
C ASP A 502 -22.51 20.41 -13.62
N THR A 503 -21.64 20.27 -14.62
CA THR A 503 -20.18 20.26 -14.48
C THR A 503 -19.69 21.60 -13.94
N ALA A 504 -20.20 22.73 -14.43
CA ALA A 504 -19.85 24.05 -13.90
C ALA A 504 -20.22 24.19 -12.41
N ASN A 505 -21.42 23.75 -12.06
CA ASN A 505 -21.95 23.76 -10.70
C ASN A 505 -21.15 22.86 -9.75
N MET A 506 -20.71 21.69 -10.22
CA MET A 506 -19.99 20.70 -9.43
C MET A 506 -18.50 21.04 -9.25
N THR A 507 -17.86 21.64 -10.25
CA THR A 507 -16.40 21.85 -10.26
C THR A 507 -15.96 23.26 -9.90
N GLY A 508 -16.85 24.25 -10.03
CA GLY A 508 -16.50 25.66 -9.93
C GLY A 508 -15.76 26.20 -11.16
N ILE A 509 -15.58 25.39 -12.20
CA ILE A 509 -15.10 25.81 -13.50
C ILE A 509 -16.17 26.69 -14.17
N ARG A 510 -15.73 27.71 -14.92
CA ARG A 510 -16.64 28.61 -15.63
C ARG A 510 -17.38 27.86 -16.74
N LEU A 511 -18.68 28.09 -16.85
CA LEU A 511 -19.48 27.60 -17.98
C LEU A 511 -19.01 28.26 -19.29
N ALA A 512 -19.00 27.51 -20.39
CA ALA A 512 -18.69 28.04 -21.71
C ALA A 512 -19.58 29.25 -22.04
N GLY A 513 -18.96 30.36 -22.49
CA GLY A 513 -19.64 31.63 -22.71
C GLY A 513 -19.77 32.53 -21.47
N TYR A 514 -19.31 32.10 -20.30
CA TYR A 514 -19.33 32.89 -19.06
C TYR A 514 -17.91 33.21 -18.57
N ASP A 515 -17.72 34.44 -18.09
CA ASP A 515 -16.43 34.92 -17.55
C ASP A 515 -16.28 34.71 -16.03
N ARG A 516 -17.36 34.32 -15.35
CA ARG A 516 -17.39 34.11 -13.90
C ARG A 516 -17.91 32.72 -13.56
N PRO A 517 -17.42 32.10 -12.46
CA PRO A 517 -18.01 30.89 -11.92
C PRO A 517 -19.48 31.09 -11.55
N MET A 518 -20.20 29.98 -11.41
CA MET A 518 -21.59 30.00 -10.94
C MET A 518 -21.69 30.61 -9.53
N PRO A 519 -22.79 31.30 -9.17
CA PRO A 519 -22.89 32.07 -7.92
C PRO A 519 -22.55 31.29 -6.64
N GLN A 520 -22.86 30.00 -6.60
CA GLN A 520 -22.57 29.11 -5.46
C GLN A 520 -21.07 28.93 -5.14
N TRP A 521 -20.18 29.23 -6.10
CA TRP A 521 -18.73 29.18 -5.93
C TRP A 521 -18.13 30.55 -5.56
N LEU A 522 -18.94 31.60 -5.50
CA LEU A 522 -18.51 32.93 -5.07
C LEU A 522 -18.42 32.96 -3.53
N GLY A 523 -17.31 32.44 -2.97
CA GLY A 523 -17.02 32.51 -1.52
C GLY A 523 -16.26 31.34 -0.89
N GLN A 524 -15.90 30.31 -1.65
CA GLN A 524 -15.16 29.12 -1.18
C GLN A 524 -13.63 29.19 -1.35
#